data_AF-X6NCH7-F1
#
_entry.id   AF-X6NCH7-F1
#
_cell.length_a   1.000
_cell.length_b   1.000
_cell.length_c   1.000
_cell.angle_alpha   90.00
_cell.angle_beta   90.00
_cell.angle_gamma   90.00
#
_symmetry.space_group_name_H-M   'P 1'
#
loop_
_entity.id
_entity.type
_entity.pdbx_description
1 polymer ?
#
loop_
_entity_poly.entity_id
_entity_poly.type
_entity_poly.pdbx_seq_one_letter_code
_entity_poly.pdbx_strand_id
1 'polypeptide(L)'
;KKKKKKKKKKKKNKLFFFFFYIKFKKKELINPDMIDPGIHTRAMMFCGKENVAEYLDRVTAMDEKASEKYDDESNSTWINRHLNNSQKRAVTTALTTRLPLFLIHGPPGTGKTTTVIEFILQALLFNNRDKDKSKDSEGKGGNRYKILACAPSNIAVDNMVEKLAQLEREWQDGIGDRRTGLKRPFKFVRMGHPARMLDEVLKNSLDSLVALSEDKQLCEEIREEMNEKLRQLTKQGNKDKQLCATLRNEIRLLRKDLKQYEQRVVTRILDECDIVLCTLTGACMKELVKRTFDLCVIDEAAQALEVACWIPMIKAKRTVLAGDHQQLPPTIKSKNAEQLSFTLFDRAYQKFGDAVTVMLDTQYRMNQVICQFFSKQLYHDQLRSHSSVANHLLKDLPYLTSLVPPLVPTRANTTPLMLIDTNGFQFFEDVVEKNESKKNQREALLVQKHVDVLLRHNHIKPQDIAVISPYRAQVQLIRDLIPDRRIEIGTVDGFQVFFF
;
A
#
# COMPACT_ATOMS: atom_id res chain seq x y z
N LYS A 1 -45.42 -5.57 5.12
CA LYS A 1 -44.29 -6.22 4.37
C LYS A 1 -42.87 -5.80 4.83
N LYS A 2 -42.59 -4.54 5.22
CA LYS A 2 -41.25 -4.08 5.72
C LYS A 2 -40.77 -4.75 7.03
N LYS A 3 -41.65 -5.01 8.01
CA LYS A 3 -41.31 -5.74 9.26
C LYS A 3 -40.92 -7.22 9.03
N LYS A 4 -41.52 -7.91 8.03
CA LYS A 4 -41.17 -9.29 7.65
C LYS A 4 -39.80 -9.38 6.94
N LYS A 5 -39.39 -8.37 6.15
CA LYS A 5 -38.03 -8.28 5.57
C LYS A 5 -36.94 -8.05 6.64
N LYS A 6 -37.18 -7.18 7.65
CA LYS A 6 -36.24 -7.00 8.79
C LYS A 6 -36.10 -8.28 9.65
N LYS A 7 -37.20 -9.01 9.91
CA LYS A 7 -37.15 -10.31 10.61
C LYS A 7 -36.45 -11.41 9.79
N LYS A 8 -36.62 -11.46 8.46
CA LYS A 8 -35.87 -12.39 7.59
C LYS A 8 -34.37 -12.08 7.51
N LYS A 9 -33.97 -10.80 7.52
CA LYS A 9 -32.54 -10.39 7.54
C LYS A 9 -31.88 -10.70 8.90
N LYS A 10 -32.56 -10.45 10.03
CA LYS A 10 -32.10 -10.88 11.37
C LYS A 10 -32.05 -12.41 11.51
N LYS A 11 -33.01 -13.16 10.95
CA LYS A 11 -32.97 -14.63 10.94
C LYS A 11 -31.84 -15.18 10.07
N LYS A 12 -31.54 -14.60 8.90
CA LYS A 12 -30.40 -15.03 8.06
C LYS A 12 -29.05 -14.78 8.73
N ASN A 13 -28.86 -13.61 9.36
CA ASN A 13 -27.63 -13.34 10.12
C ASN A 13 -27.49 -14.26 11.33
N LYS A 14 -28.58 -14.55 12.05
CA LYS A 14 -28.58 -15.56 13.14
C LYS A 14 -28.33 -16.98 12.61
N LEU A 15 -28.87 -17.37 11.46
CA LEU A 15 -28.69 -18.72 10.91
C LEU A 15 -27.24 -18.95 10.44
N PHE A 16 -26.61 -17.93 9.84
CA PHE A 16 -25.19 -17.97 9.47
C PHE A 16 -24.29 -18.03 10.72
N PHE A 17 -24.62 -17.25 11.76
CA PHE A 17 -23.94 -17.30 13.06
C PHE A 17 -24.13 -18.64 13.80
N PHE A 18 -25.32 -19.22 13.73
CA PHE A 18 -25.67 -20.46 14.43
C PHE A 18 -25.00 -21.69 13.80
N PHE A 19 -24.86 -21.70 12.46
CA PHE A 19 -24.14 -22.78 11.77
C PHE A 19 -22.64 -22.76 12.08
N PHE A 20 -22.06 -21.57 12.22
CA PHE A 20 -20.65 -21.39 12.58
C PHE A 20 -20.37 -21.74 14.05
N TYR A 21 -21.24 -21.26 14.95
CA TYR A 21 -21.12 -21.48 16.39
C TYR A 21 -21.37 -22.95 16.80
N ILE A 22 -22.32 -23.65 16.15
CA ILE A 22 -22.58 -25.07 16.43
C ILE A 22 -21.44 -25.97 15.96
N LYS A 23 -20.83 -25.72 14.79
CA LYS A 23 -19.69 -26.53 14.32
C LYS A 23 -18.47 -26.37 15.22
N PHE A 24 -18.23 -25.17 15.73
CA PHE A 24 -17.14 -24.92 16.68
C PHE A 24 -17.35 -25.59 18.04
N LYS A 25 -18.60 -25.68 18.51
CA LYS A 25 -18.94 -26.31 19.81
C LYS A 25 -18.98 -27.85 19.77
N LYS A 26 -19.11 -28.46 18.58
CA LYS A 26 -19.33 -29.91 18.43
C LYS A 26 -18.09 -30.80 18.37
N LYS A 27 -16.86 -30.27 18.49
CA LYS A 27 -15.61 -31.07 18.34
C LYS A 27 -15.57 -31.95 17.07
N GLU A 28 -16.37 -31.65 16.05
CA GLU A 28 -16.18 -32.26 14.74
C GLU A 28 -14.94 -31.58 14.15
N LEU A 29 -13.84 -32.34 14.05
CA LEU A 29 -12.58 -31.95 13.42
C LEU A 29 -12.88 -31.29 12.08
N ILE A 30 -12.86 -29.96 12.05
CA ILE A 30 -12.89 -29.19 10.82
C ILE A 30 -11.59 -29.54 10.11
N ASN A 31 -11.68 -30.07 8.89
CA ASN A 31 -10.52 -30.28 8.04
C ASN A 31 -9.72 -28.96 7.99
N PRO A 32 -8.48 -28.91 8.51
CA PRO A 32 -7.71 -27.66 8.61
C PRO A 32 -7.54 -26.95 7.28
N ASP A 33 -7.55 -27.71 6.18
CA ASP A 33 -7.40 -27.23 4.80
C ASP A 33 -8.67 -26.54 4.24
N MET A 34 -9.79 -26.59 4.96
CA MET A 34 -11.06 -25.96 4.57
C MET A 34 -11.39 -24.68 5.32
N ILE A 35 -10.49 -24.21 6.18
CA ILE A 35 -10.70 -22.99 6.95
C ILE A 35 -10.36 -21.79 6.07
N ASP A 36 -11.38 -21.00 5.77
CA ASP A 36 -11.21 -19.68 5.17
C ASP A 36 -10.15 -18.89 5.98
N PRO A 37 -8.97 -18.56 5.39
CA PRO A 37 -7.86 -18.00 6.14
C PRO A 37 -8.24 -16.77 6.97
N GLY A 38 -9.11 -15.90 6.43
CA GLY A 38 -9.55 -14.68 7.10
C GLY A 38 -10.66 -14.86 8.14
N ILE A 39 -10.99 -16.10 8.54
CA ILE A 39 -12.06 -16.42 9.50
C ILE A 39 -11.92 -15.68 10.83
N HIS A 40 -10.72 -15.62 11.38
CA HIS A 40 -10.44 -15.01 12.68
C HIS A 40 -10.58 -13.48 12.61
N THR A 41 -10.09 -12.88 11.53
CA THR A 41 -10.26 -11.45 11.25
C THR A 41 -11.73 -11.07 11.09
N ARG A 42 -12.51 -11.89 10.37
CA ARG A 42 -13.97 -11.66 10.25
C ARG A 42 -14.68 -11.84 11.58
N ALA A 43 -14.35 -12.88 12.35
CA ALA A 43 -14.94 -13.09 13.67
C ALA A 43 -14.67 -11.87 14.57
N MET A 44 -13.42 -11.39 14.62
CA MET A 44 -13.06 -10.19 15.38
C MET A 44 -13.86 -8.97 14.94
N MET A 45 -13.99 -8.71 13.64
CA MET A 45 -14.70 -7.52 13.14
C MET A 45 -16.22 -7.59 13.35
N PHE A 46 -16.85 -8.75 13.21
CA PHE A 46 -18.32 -8.88 13.22
C PHE A 46 -18.93 -9.43 14.52
N CYS A 47 -18.13 -9.97 15.45
CA CYS A 47 -18.61 -10.35 16.79
C CYS A 47 -18.82 -9.13 17.70
N GLY A 48 -19.73 -9.24 18.68
CA GLY A 48 -19.95 -8.20 19.70
C GLY A 48 -18.72 -8.01 20.61
N LYS A 49 -18.54 -6.80 21.19
CA LYS A 49 -17.34 -6.42 21.96
C LYS A 49 -17.02 -7.41 23.10
N GLU A 50 -18.02 -7.86 23.85
CA GLU A 50 -17.90 -8.84 24.94
C GLU A 50 -17.26 -10.16 24.49
N ASN A 51 -17.68 -10.67 23.32
CA ASN A 51 -17.13 -11.90 22.74
C ASN A 51 -15.73 -11.69 22.15
N VAL A 52 -15.34 -10.46 21.82
CA VAL A 52 -13.99 -10.18 21.32
C VAL A 52 -13.00 -10.24 22.48
N ALA A 53 -13.26 -9.59 23.61
CA ALA A 53 -12.37 -9.67 24.78
C ALA A 53 -12.11 -11.12 25.22
N GLU A 54 -13.17 -11.92 25.39
CA GLU A 54 -13.06 -13.34 25.72
C GLU A 54 -12.33 -14.16 24.63
N TYR A 55 -12.54 -13.82 23.36
CA TYR A 55 -11.83 -14.45 22.24
C TYR A 55 -10.35 -14.05 22.22
N LEU A 56 -10.02 -12.79 22.48
CA LEU A 56 -8.65 -12.30 22.59
C LEU A 56 -7.94 -12.98 23.75
N ASP A 57 -8.55 -13.04 24.92
CA ASP A 57 -8.03 -13.71 26.11
C ASP A 57 -7.74 -15.21 25.84
N ARG A 58 -8.65 -15.90 25.14
CA ARG A 58 -8.49 -17.32 24.76
C ARG A 58 -7.39 -17.53 23.72
N VAL A 59 -7.27 -16.65 22.72
CA VAL A 59 -6.20 -16.72 21.71
C VAL A 59 -4.85 -16.36 22.33
N THR A 60 -4.82 -15.47 23.33
CA THR A 60 -3.59 -15.13 24.05
C THR A 60 -3.13 -16.22 25.02
N ALA A 61 -4.04 -16.95 25.66
CA ALA A 61 -3.72 -17.98 26.65
C ALA A 61 -3.24 -19.33 26.06
N MET A 62 -3.48 -19.61 24.77
CA MET A 62 -3.16 -20.90 24.16
C MET A 62 -1.69 -21.09 23.75
N ASP A 63 -0.81 -20.08 23.89
CA ASP A 63 0.55 -20.18 23.31
C ASP A 63 1.61 -19.36 24.08
N GLU A 64 1.86 -19.68 25.36
CA GLU A 64 2.80 -18.97 26.26
C GLU A 64 4.26 -18.93 25.76
N LYS A 65 4.68 -19.83 24.86
CA LYS A 65 6.08 -19.96 24.41
C LYS A 65 6.60 -18.87 23.46
N ALA A 66 5.74 -18.02 22.89
CA ALA A 66 6.14 -17.02 21.88
C ALA A 66 6.55 -15.64 22.47
N SER A 67 6.11 -15.33 23.69
CA SER A 67 6.39 -14.03 24.33
C SER A 67 7.82 -13.93 24.87
N GLU A 68 8.41 -15.04 25.31
CA GLU A 68 9.78 -15.06 25.86
C GLU A 68 10.88 -14.80 24.81
N LYS A 69 10.59 -14.89 23.50
CA LYS A 69 11.60 -14.76 22.43
C LYS A 69 11.98 -13.33 22.04
N TYR A 70 11.23 -12.30 22.47
CA TYR A 70 11.42 -10.91 22.02
C TYR A 70 11.56 -9.89 23.15
N ASP A 71 11.50 -10.31 24.42
CA ASP A 71 11.77 -9.45 25.59
C ASP A 71 13.24 -9.00 25.67
N ASP A 72 14.09 -9.52 24.79
CA ASP A 72 15.47 -9.10 24.67
C ASP A 72 15.60 -7.98 23.62
N GLU A 73 15.33 -6.72 24.03
CA GLU A 73 15.61 -5.50 23.25
C GLU A 73 17.07 -5.46 22.73
N SER A 74 17.95 -6.28 23.30
CA SER A 74 19.37 -6.40 22.98
C SER A 74 19.71 -7.22 21.72
N ASN A 75 18.78 -8.01 21.16
CA ASN A 75 19.10 -9.00 20.11
C ASN A 75 18.24 -8.97 18.83
N SER A 76 17.39 -7.96 18.64
CA SER A 76 16.67 -7.75 17.38
C SER A 76 17.57 -7.03 16.37
N THR A 77 18.08 -7.74 15.37
CA THR A 77 18.82 -7.13 14.25
C THR A 77 17.84 -6.38 13.34
N TRP A 78 17.60 -5.11 13.64
CA TRP A 78 16.82 -4.20 12.80
C TRP A 78 17.44 -4.11 11.40
N ILE A 79 16.65 -4.33 10.36
CA ILE A 79 17.13 -4.23 8.97
C ILE A 79 17.40 -2.75 8.70
N ASN A 80 16.41 -1.90 8.95
CA ASN A 80 16.57 -0.46 8.96
C ASN A 80 17.04 0.04 10.34
N ARG A 81 18.28 0.54 10.40
CA ARG A 81 18.89 1.09 11.63
C ARG A 81 18.38 2.47 12.03
N HIS A 82 17.75 3.18 11.11
CA HIS A 82 17.29 4.55 11.31
C HIS A 82 15.85 4.65 11.82
N LEU A 83 15.25 3.53 12.24
CA LEU A 83 13.92 3.52 12.84
C LEU A 83 13.93 4.20 14.20
N ASN A 84 12.97 5.09 14.41
CA ASN A 84 12.73 5.68 15.73
C ASN A 84 11.95 4.72 16.65
N ASN A 85 11.82 5.09 17.92
CA ASN A 85 11.19 4.26 18.94
C ASN A 85 9.71 3.95 18.64
N SER A 86 8.96 4.90 18.07
CA SER A 86 7.54 4.68 17.73
C SER A 86 7.38 3.65 16.61
N GLN A 87 8.27 3.69 15.61
CA GLN A 87 8.30 2.74 14.50
C GLN A 87 8.74 1.35 14.99
N LYS A 88 9.79 1.27 15.81
CA LYS A 88 10.23 0.02 16.44
C LYS A 88 9.12 -0.62 17.26
N ARG A 89 8.45 0.17 18.12
CA ARG A 89 7.28 -0.27 18.89
C ARG A 89 6.17 -0.79 17.98
N ALA A 90 5.82 -0.05 16.92
CA ALA A 90 4.80 -0.49 15.97
C ALA A 90 5.15 -1.83 15.32
N VAL A 91 6.40 -2.01 14.87
CA VAL A 91 6.90 -3.26 14.27
C VAL A 91 6.90 -4.38 15.29
N THR A 92 7.50 -4.20 16.47
CA THR A 92 7.55 -5.22 17.52
C THR A 92 6.16 -5.66 17.95
N THR A 93 5.26 -4.72 18.26
CA THR A 93 3.88 -5.05 18.63
C THR A 93 3.15 -5.74 17.48
N ALA A 94 3.33 -5.31 16.23
CA ALA A 94 2.75 -5.97 15.07
C ALA A 94 3.31 -7.39 14.87
N LEU A 95 4.57 -7.67 15.21
CA LEU A 95 5.14 -9.02 15.10
C LEU A 95 4.63 -9.95 16.19
N THR A 96 4.66 -9.49 17.44
CA THR A 96 4.39 -10.32 18.62
C THR A 96 2.89 -10.48 18.91
N THR A 97 2.06 -9.55 18.46
CA THR A 97 0.62 -9.61 18.73
C THR A 97 -0.03 -10.82 18.06
N ARG A 98 -0.85 -11.53 18.84
CA ARG A 98 -1.64 -12.69 18.38
C ARG A 98 -2.97 -12.29 17.76
N LEU A 99 -3.25 -10.98 17.68
CA LEU A 99 -4.48 -10.45 17.14
C LEU A 99 -4.55 -10.73 15.63
N PRO A 100 -5.70 -11.22 15.12
CA PRO A 100 -5.87 -11.49 13.69
C PRO A 100 -5.90 -10.19 12.86
N LEU A 101 -6.16 -9.05 13.50
CA LEU A 101 -6.09 -7.71 12.92
C LEU A 101 -5.27 -6.78 13.80
N PHE A 102 -4.34 -6.04 13.19
CA PHE A 102 -3.57 -4.98 13.85
C PHE A 102 -3.46 -3.75 12.94
N LEU A 103 -3.37 -2.56 13.53
CA LEU A 103 -3.35 -1.26 12.85
C LEU A 103 -2.03 -0.53 13.13
N ILE A 104 -1.36 -0.07 12.09
CA ILE A 104 -0.26 0.90 12.17
C ILE A 104 -0.84 2.24 11.72
N HIS A 105 -1.02 3.16 12.68
CA HIS A 105 -1.50 4.51 12.39
C HIS A 105 -0.31 5.41 12.07
N GLY A 106 -0.17 5.80 10.80
CA GLY A 106 0.97 6.57 10.31
C GLY A 106 0.58 7.97 9.83
N PRO A 107 0.59 8.99 10.70
CA PRO A 107 0.42 10.39 10.33
C PRO A 107 1.39 10.86 9.21
N PRO A 108 1.13 12.03 8.59
CA PRO A 108 1.95 12.53 7.49
C PRO A 108 3.43 12.66 7.86
N GLY A 109 4.33 12.18 6.98
CA GLY A 109 5.77 12.29 7.20
C GLY A 109 6.36 11.39 8.30
N THR A 110 5.59 10.48 8.91
CA THR A 110 6.08 9.58 9.98
C THR A 110 6.82 8.34 9.46
N GLY A 111 6.96 8.19 8.14
CA GLY A 111 7.62 7.04 7.54
C GLY A 111 6.77 5.75 7.61
N LYS A 112 5.45 5.87 7.47
CA LYS A 112 4.49 4.76 7.47
C LYS A 112 4.91 3.60 6.56
N THR A 113 5.10 3.85 5.25
CA THR A 113 5.51 2.81 4.30
C THR A 113 6.88 2.22 4.66
N THR A 114 7.83 3.02 5.16
CA THR A 114 9.13 2.50 5.65
C THR A 114 8.94 1.53 6.82
N THR A 115 8.02 1.85 7.74
CA THR A 115 7.68 0.98 8.89
C THR A 115 6.98 -0.30 8.44
N VAL A 116 6.08 -0.20 7.46
CA VAL A 116 5.39 -1.34 6.85
C VAL A 116 6.38 -2.29 6.19
N ILE A 117 7.35 -1.76 5.43
CA ILE A 117 8.41 -2.58 4.80
C ILE A 117 9.27 -3.28 5.86
N GLU A 118 9.70 -2.57 6.91
CA GLU A 118 10.43 -3.22 8.01
C GLU A 118 9.60 -4.35 8.62
N PHE A 119 8.32 -4.10 8.91
CA PHE A 119 7.43 -5.12 9.48
C PHE A 119 7.32 -6.36 8.58
N ILE A 120 7.14 -6.18 7.26
CA ILE A 120 7.10 -7.30 6.30
C ILE A 120 8.37 -8.13 6.37
N LEU A 121 9.54 -7.48 6.37
CA LEU A 121 10.82 -8.19 6.37
C LEU A 121 11.11 -8.87 7.71
N GLN A 122 10.79 -8.22 8.83
CA GLN A 122 10.90 -8.83 10.15
C GLN A 122 9.93 -10.01 10.31
N ALA A 123 8.73 -9.95 9.72
CA ALA A 123 7.79 -11.06 9.73
C ALA A 123 8.34 -12.27 8.95
N LEU A 124 9.01 -12.05 7.82
CA LEU A 124 9.71 -13.11 7.10
C LEU A 124 10.85 -13.70 7.93
N LEU A 125 11.68 -12.84 8.53
CA LEU A 125 12.79 -13.24 9.40
C LEU A 125 12.31 -14.12 10.55
N PHE A 126 11.33 -13.63 11.31
CA PHE A 126 10.81 -14.29 12.50
C PHE A 126 10.24 -15.68 12.18
N ASN A 127 9.49 -15.81 11.08
CA ASN A 127 8.78 -17.04 10.76
C ASN A 127 9.58 -18.05 9.92
N ASN A 128 10.68 -17.63 9.28
CA ASN A 128 11.50 -18.51 8.45
C ASN A 128 12.83 -18.94 9.12
N ARG A 129 13.25 -18.31 10.23
CA ARG A 129 14.56 -18.54 10.90
C ARG A 129 14.88 -20.01 11.22
N ASP A 130 13.89 -20.79 11.66
CA ASP A 130 14.06 -22.19 12.06
C ASP A 130 13.73 -23.20 10.93
N LYS A 131 12.99 -22.79 9.89
CA LYS A 131 12.63 -23.66 8.75
C LYS A 131 13.79 -23.93 7.80
N ASP A 132 14.77 -23.04 7.77
CA ASP A 132 16.02 -23.24 7.00
C ASP A 132 17.02 -24.18 7.71
N LYS A 133 16.66 -24.76 8.87
CA LYS A 133 17.46 -25.76 9.60
C LYS A 133 16.92 -27.19 9.43
N SER A 134 15.60 -27.35 9.32
CA SER A 134 14.94 -28.63 9.05
C SER A 134 14.85 -28.88 7.54
N LYS A 135 15.96 -29.29 6.92
CA LYS A 135 15.85 -30.13 5.73
C LYS A 135 15.50 -31.52 6.25
N ASP A 136 14.24 -31.90 6.16
CA ASP A 136 13.83 -33.28 6.43
C ASP A 136 14.63 -34.22 5.51
N SER A 137 14.86 -35.47 5.94
CA SER A 137 15.64 -36.48 5.22
C SER A 137 15.11 -36.80 3.79
N GLU A 138 13.93 -36.28 3.43
CA GLU A 138 13.30 -36.36 2.10
C GLU A 138 13.44 -35.07 1.24
N GLY A 139 14.17 -34.05 1.71
CA GLY A 139 14.42 -32.82 0.95
C GLY A 139 13.24 -31.85 0.82
N LYS A 140 12.09 -32.13 1.43
CA LYS A 140 10.93 -31.23 1.48
C LYS A 140 11.05 -30.26 2.65
N GLY A 141 11.60 -29.07 2.41
CA GLY A 141 11.56 -27.99 3.40
C GLY A 141 10.11 -27.60 3.71
N GLY A 142 9.82 -27.34 4.99
CA GLY A 142 8.48 -26.91 5.43
C GLY A 142 7.98 -25.67 4.67
N ASN A 143 6.65 -25.51 4.59
CA ASN A 143 6.03 -24.43 3.82
C ASN A 143 6.52 -23.05 4.32
N ARG A 144 7.14 -22.25 3.44
CA ARG A 144 7.70 -20.93 3.78
C ARG A 144 6.60 -19.94 4.13
N TYR A 145 6.91 -18.98 5.01
CA TYR A 145 5.98 -17.90 5.34
C TYR A 145 5.72 -17.00 4.13
N LYS A 146 4.46 -16.85 3.72
CA LYS A 146 4.06 -16.08 2.54
C LYS A 146 3.27 -14.83 2.91
N ILE A 147 3.63 -13.70 2.31
CA ILE A 147 3.01 -12.40 2.57
C ILE A 147 2.32 -11.86 1.32
N LEU A 148 1.08 -11.39 1.47
CA LEU A 148 0.34 -10.63 0.47
C LEU A 148 0.32 -9.15 0.88
N ALA A 149 1.10 -8.31 0.22
CA ALA A 149 1.13 -6.87 0.44
C ALA A 149 0.24 -6.16 -0.59
N CYS A 150 -0.65 -5.29 -0.14
CA CYS A 150 -1.59 -4.59 -1.00
C CYS A 150 -1.69 -3.11 -0.68
N ALA A 151 -2.18 -2.33 -1.66
CA ALA A 151 -2.59 -0.95 -1.47
C ALA A 151 -3.76 -0.60 -2.41
N PRO A 152 -4.54 0.47 -2.13
CA PRO A 152 -5.66 0.87 -2.97
C PRO A 152 -5.24 1.41 -4.36
N SER A 153 -4.04 1.98 -4.49
CA SER A 153 -3.56 2.60 -5.73
C SER A 153 -2.29 1.90 -6.26
N ASN A 154 -2.10 1.90 -7.58
CA ASN A 154 -0.87 1.38 -8.18
C ASN A 154 0.37 2.11 -7.66
N ILE A 155 0.29 3.43 -7.48
CA ILE A 155 1.43 4.24 -7.01
C ILE A 155 1.88 3.80 -5.62
N ALA A 156 0.94 3.53 -4.70
CA ALA A 156 1.27 3.06 -3.36
C ALA A 156 1.91 1.65 -3.39
N VAL A 157 1.46 0.76 -4.29
CA VAL A 157 2.11 -0.55 -4.48
C VAL A 157 3.53 -0.36 -5.04
N ASP A 158 3.69 0.49 -6.05
CA ASP A 158 4.98 0.74 -6.70
C ASP A 158 5.99 1.35 -5.70
N ASN A 159 5.55 2.19 -4.75
CA ASN A 159 6.38 2.70 -3.65
C ASN A 159 6.91 1.58 -2.73
N MET A 160 6.09 0.57 -2.43
CA MET A 160 6.53 -0.58 -1.65
C MET A 160 7.54 -1.43 -2.44
N VAL A 161 7.30 -1.63 -3.74
CA VAL A 161 8.21 -2.36 -4.65
C VAL A 161 9.57 -1.66 -4.71
N GLU A 162 9.59 -0.34 -4.89
CA GLU A 162 10.81 0.47 -4.93
C GLU A 162 11.64 0.32 -3.65
N LYS A 163 11.00 0.43 -2.48
CA LYS A 163 11.68 0.26 -1.18
C LYS A 163 12.21 -1.16 -0.96
N LEU A 164 11.47 -2.19 -1.39
CA LEU A 164 11.92 -3.57 -1.30
C LEU A 164 13.11 -3.83 -2.23
N ALA A 165 13.06 -3.33 -3.47
CA ALA A 165 14.14 -3.47 -4.44
C ALA A 165 15.43 -2.76 -3.97
N GLN A 166 15.30 -1.58 -3.36
CA GLN A 166 16.44 -0.89 -2.75
C GLN A 166 17.09 -1.75 -1.66
N LEU A 167 16.29 -2.30 -0.74
CA LEU A 167 16.80 -3.14 0.35
C LEU A 167 17.37 -4.47 -0.14
N GLU A 168 16.82 -5.03 -1.22
CA GLU A 168 17.36 -6.23 -1.87
C GLU A 168 18.77 -5.98 -2.43
N ARG A 169 19.02 -4.82 -3.06
CA ARG A 169 20.36 -4.46 -3.54
C ARG A 169 21.36 -4.30 -2.39
N GLU A 170 20.97 -3.56 -1.36
CA GLU A 170 21.79 -3.41 -0.13
C GLU A 170 22.13 -4.77 0.50
N TRP A 171 21.28 -5.78 0.31
CA TRP A 171 21.51 -7.16 0.75
C TRP A 171 22.46 -7.96 -0.15
N GLN A 172 22.35 -7.81 -1.47
CA GLN A 172 23.20 -8.52 -2.45
C GLN A 172 24.67 -8.11 -2.34
N ASP A 173 24.97 -6.89 -1.89
CA ASP A 173 26.34 -6.37 -1.69
C ASP A 173 27.06 -6.94 -0.44
N GLY A 174 26.66 -8.11 0.06
CA GLY A 174 27.37 -8.85 1.12
C GLY A 174 27.13 -8.38 2.56
N ILE A 175 26.24 -7.39 2.76
CA ILE A 175 25.85 -6.90 4.10
C ILE A 175 24.75 -7.78 4.72
N GLY A 176 24.02 -8.56 3.91
CA GLY A 176 22.80 -9.29 4.31
C GLY A 176 23.01 -10.57 5.15
N ASP A 177 24.08 -11.33 4.92
CA ASP A 177 24.23 -12.70 5.46
C ASP A 177 24.64 -12.74 6.95
N ARG A 178 25.59 -11.89 7.38
CA ARG A 178 25.99 -11.80 8.80
C ARG A 178 25.08 -10.93 9.67
N ARG A 179 24.32 -10.00 9.06
CA ARG A 179 23.63 -8.92 9.80
C ARG A 179 22.16 -9.23 10.10
N THR A 180 21.51 -10.10 9.34
CA THR A 180 20.06 -10.34 9.44
C THR A 180 19.72 -11.78 9.81
N GLY A 181 20.62 -12.73 9.60
CA GLY A 181 20.39 -14.14 9.87
C GLY A 181 19.46 -14.85 8.87
N LEU A 182 19.07 -14.18 7.78
CA LEU A 182 18.42 -14.80 6.63
C LEU A 182 19.50 -15.41 5.72
N LYS A 183 19.50 -16.75 5.58
CA LYS A 183 20.50 -17.49 4.78
C LYS A 183 20.41 -17.24 3.27
N ARG A 184 19.38 -16.52 2.81
CA ARG A 184 19.14 -16.17 1.41
C ARG A 184 18.36 -14.86 1.28
N PRO A 185 18.51 -14.12 0.17
CA PRO A 185 17.67 -12.96 -0.11
C PRO A 185 16.19 -13.34 -0.17
N PHE A 186 15.32 -12.45 0.30
CA PHE A 186 13.88 -12.58 0.14
C PHE A 186 13.50 -12.36 -1.32
N LYS A 187 12.52 -13.09 -1.84
CA LYS A 187 12.00 -12.89 -3.21
C LYS A 187 10.64 -12.20 -3.17
N PHE A 188 10.39 -11.28 -4.10
CA PHE A 188 9.08 -10.63 -4.21
C PHE A 188 8.65 -10.43 -5.66
N VAL A 189 7.35 -10.21 -5.89
CA VAL A 189 6.78 -9.97 -7.22
C VAL A 189 5.64 -8.96 -7.18
N ARG A 190 5.63 -8.06 -8.17
CA ARG A 190 4.55 -7.08 -8.42
C ARG A 190 3.57 -7.63 -9.45
N MET A 191 2.32 -7.84 -9.03
CA MET A 191 1.23 -8.33 -9.87
C MET A 191 0.44 -7.19 -10.49
N GLY A 192 0.22 -7.24 -11.81
CA GLY A 192 -0.47 -6.20 -12.57
C GLY A 192 0.48 -5.12 -13.12
N HIS A 193 -0.08 -4.22 -13.92
CA HIS A 193 0.71 -3.21 -14.62
C HIS A 193 1.18 -2.11 -13.64
N PRO A 194 2.50 -1.82 -13.60
CA PRO A 194 3.04 -0.67 -12.89
C PRO A 194 2.41 0.64 -13.38
N ALA A 195 2.17 1.59 -12.48
CA ALA A 195 1.84 2.96 -12.86
C ALA A 195 3.11 3.78 -13.11
N ARG A 196 4.20 3.47 -12.39
CA ARG A 196 5.51 4.10 -12.59
C ARG A 196 6.33 3.35 -13.64
N MET A 197 7.02 4.13 -14.48
CA MET A 197 8.03 3.63 -15.43
C MET A 197 9.42 3.62 -14.78
N LEU A 198 9.52 3.22 -13.51
CA LEU A 198 10.80 3.05 -12.84
C LEU A 198 11.32 1.63 -13.14
N ASP A 199 12.59 1.53 -13.54
CA ASP A 199 13.21 0.27 -13.93
C ASP A 199 13.10 -0.80 -12.84
N GLU A 200 13.25 -0.43 -11.57
CA GLU A 200 13.14 -1.35 -10.42
C GLU A 200 11.72 -1.96 -10.31
N VAL A 201 10.69 -1.16 -10.58
CA VAL A 201 9.30 -1.63 -10.50
C VAL A 201 8.96 -2.51 -11.70
N LEU A 202 9.47 -2.17 -12.87
CA LEU A 202 9.29 -2.95 -14.09
C LEU A 202 9.98 -4.31 -13.97
N LYS A 203 11.26 -4.36 -13.55
CA LYS A 203 12.03 -5.61 -13.38
C LYS A 203 11.35 -6.61 -12.45
N ASN A 204 10.69 -6.13 -11.40
CA ASN A 204 10.00 -6.95 -10.42
C ASN A 204 8.53 -7.21 -10.74
N SER A 205 8.05 -6.78 -11.92
CA SER A 205 6.69 -7.09 -12.38
C SER A 205 6.59 -8.55 -12.85
N LEU A 206 5.42 -9.18 -12.67
CA LEU A 206 5.19 -10.56 -13.07
C LEU A 206 5.55 -10.77 -14.56
N ASP A 207 5.09 -9.88 -15.43
CA ASP A 207 5.32 -10.00 -16.87
C ASP A 207 6.80 -9.94 -17.21
N SER A 208 7.57 -9.07 -16.54
CA SER A 208 9.02 -9.00 -16.70
C SER A 208 9.74 -10.23 -16.15
N LEU A 209 9.33 -10.76 -14.99
CA LEU A 209 9.91 -11.98 -14.43
C LEU A 209 9.64 -13.21 -15.32
N VAL A 210 8.44 -13.30 -15.90
CA VAL A 210 8.12 -14.34 -16.90
C VAL A 210 9.02 -14.17 -18.13
N ALA A 211 9.18 -12.93 -18.61
CA ALA A 211 10.02 -12.62 -19.77
C ALA A 211 11.53 -12.83 -19.54
N LEU A 212 11.98 -12.86 -18.28
CA LEU A 212 13.37 -13.13 -17.88
C LEU A 212 13.61 -14.59 -17.47
N SER A 213 12.55 -15.39 -17.32
CA SER A 213 12.69 -16.78 -16.91
C SER A 213 13.43 -17.63 -17.96
N GLU A 214 14.17 -18.64 -17.50
CA GLU A 214 14.89 -19.59 -18.38
C GLU A 214 13.94 -20.29 -19.37
N ASP A 215 12.66 -20.42 -19.00
CA ASP A 215 11.61 -21.04 -19.81
C ASP A 215 11.16 -20.15 -20.99
N LYS A 216 11.71 -18.93 -21.14
CA LYS A 216 11.37 -18.00 -22.22
C LYS A 216 11.64 -18.58 -23.61
N GLN A 217 12.75 -19.30 -23.78
CA GLN A 217 13.15 -19.85 -25.08
C GLN A 217 12.02 -20.69 -25.68
N LEU A 218 11.43 -21.56 -24.87
CA LEU A 218 10.31 -22.41 -25.26
C LEU A 218 9.05 -21.59 -25.61
N CYS A 219 8.76 -20.52 -24.87
CA CYS A 219 7.63 -19.64 -25.19
C CYS A 219 7.82 -18.89 -26.51
N GLU A 220 9.04 -18.43 -26.80
CA GLU A 220 9.36 -17.77 -28.07
C GLU A 220 9.31 -18.77 -29.23
N GLU A 221 9.82 -19.99 -29.07
CA GLU A 221 9.71 -21.06 -30.08
C GLU A 221 8.24 -21.35 -30.45
N ILE A 222 7.37 -21.53 -29.45
CA ILE A 222 5.93 -21.75 -29.68
C ILE A 222 5.28 -20.54 -30.37
N ARG A 223 5.70 -19.31 -30.04
CA ARG A 223 5.20 -18.07 -30.67
C ARG A 223 5.65 -17.96 -32.12
N GLU A 224 6.91 -18.30 -32.41
CA GLU A 224 7.45 -18.31 -33.77
C GLU A 224 6.74 -19.34 -34.64
N GLU A 225 6.57 -20.57 -34.15
CA GLU A 225 5.82 -21.62 -34.85
C GLU A 225 4.37 -21.19 -35.13
N MET A 226 3.69 -20.63 -34.13
CA MET A 226 2.34 -20.09 -34.29
C MET A 226 2.27 -18.97 -35.34
N ASN A 227 3.24 -18.05 -35.33
CA ASN A 227 3.31 -16.95 -36.28
C ASN A 227 3.58 -17.44 -37.70
N GLU A 228 4.39 -18.47 -37.87
CA GLU A 228 4.63 -19.11 -39.16
C GLU A 228 3.33 -19.72 -39.70
N LYS A 229 2.61 -20.51 -38.88
CA LYS A 229 1.31 -21.08 -39.25
C LYS A 229 0.26 -20.02 -39.57
N LEU A 230 0.28 -18.88 -38.87
CA LEU A 230 -0.60 -17.73 -39.15
C LEU A 230 -0.26 -17.06 -40.49
N ARG A 231 1.02 -16.94 -40.85
CA ARG A 231 1.47 -16.47 -42.16
C ARG A 231 1.05 -17.43 -43.27
N GLN A 232 1.17 -18.74 -43.05
CA GLN A 232 0.70 -19.77 -43.99
C GLN A 232 -0.81 -19.66 -44.21
N LEU A 233 -1.59 -19.51 -43.13
CA LEU A 233 -3.05 -19.31 -43.21
C LEU A 233 -3.42 -18.06 -44.03
N THR A 234 -2.72 -16.95 -43.79
CA THR A 234 -2.94 -15.68 -44.53
C THR A 234 -2.60 -15.82 -46.02
N LYS A 235 -1.52 -16.53 -46.37
CA LYS A 235 -1.12 -16.78 -47.77
C LYS A 235 -2.10 -17.71 -48.51
N GLN A 236 -2.62 -18.74 -47.83
CA GLN A 236 -3.56 -19.71 -48.38
C GLN A 236 -4.94 -19.10 -48.68
N GLY A 237 -5.42 -18.16 -47.86
CA GLY A 237 -6.74 -17.55 -48.02
C GLY A 237 -7.87 -18.58 -47.83
N ASN A 238 -8.87 -18.59 -48.72
CA ASN A 238 -9.97 -19.58 -48.73
C ASN A 238 -9.80 -20.66 -49.83
N LYS A 239 -8.60 -20.79 -50.41
CA LYS A 239 -8.37 -21.65 -51.58
C LYS A 239 -8.43 -23.14 -51.24
N ASP A 240 -7.91 -23.54 -50.08
CA ASP A 240 -8.00 -24.91 -49.57
C ASP A 240 -8.66 -24.92 -48.19
N LYS A 241 -9.94 -25.32 -48.16
CA LYS A 241 -10.76 -25.32 -46.96
C LYS A 241 -10.28 -26.34 -45.92
N GLN A 242 -9.69 -27.45 -46.36
CA GLN A 242 -9.25 -28.54 -45.50
C GLN A 242 -7.92 -28.18 -44.83
N LEU A 243 -6.95 -27.67 -45.61
CA LEU A 243 -5.68 -27.19 -45.06
C LEU A 243 -5.88 -26.00 -44.10
N CYS A 244 -6.79 -25.07 -44.42
CA CYS A 244 -7.14 -23.98 -43.51
C CYS A 244 -7.76 -24.45 -42.20
N ALA A 245 -8.55 -25.54 -42.22
CA ALA A 245 -9.09 -26.13 -41.00
C ALA A 245 -7.99 -26.76 -40.12
N THR A 246 -7.04 -27.47 -40.75
CA THR A 246 -5.89 -28.05 -40.07
C THR A 246 -5.01 -26.98 -39.41
N LEU A 247 -4.63 -25.93 -40.16
CA LEU A 247 -3.82 -24.83 -39.64
C LEU A 247 -4.51 -24.10 -38.47
N ARG A 248 -5.83 -23.89 -38.53
CA ARG A 248 -6.59 -23.31 -37.42
C ARG A 248 -6.57 -24.21 -36.17
N ASN A 249 -6.64 -25.52 -36.35
CA ASN A 249 -6.55 -26.49 -35.24
C ASN A 249 -5.15 -26.51 -34.64
N GLU A 250 -4.09 -26.51 -35.45
CA GLU A 250 -2.70 -26.41 -34.97
C GLU A 250 -2.47 -25.11 -34.19
N ILE A 251 -2.87 -23.95 -34.74
CA ILE A 251 -2.79 -22.67 -34.02
C ILE A 251 -3.57 -22.72 -32.70
N ARG A 252 -4.72 -23.39 -32.66
CA ARG A 252 -5.51 -23.56 -31.43
C ARG A 252 -4.78 -24.41 -30.39
N LEU A 253 -4.09 -25.48 -30.82
CA LEU A 253 -3.28 -26.34 -29.95
C LEU A 253 -2.06 -25.56 -29.43
N LEU A 254 -1.31 -24.90 -30.30
CA LEU A 254 -0.16 -24.07 -29.93
C LEU A 254 -0.55 -22.96 -28.93
N ARG A 255 -1.69 -22.30 -29.13
CA ARG A 255 -2.23 -21.32 -28.17
C ARG A 255 -2.56 -21.93 -26.81
N LYS A 256 -3.07 -23.17 -26.81
CA LYS A 256 -3.40 -23.88 -25.57
C LYS A 256 -2.11 -24.26 -24.83
N ASP A 257 -1.11 -24.76 -25.55
CA ASP A 257 0.16 -25.18 -24.99
C ASP A 257 0.93 -23.98 -24.45
N LEU A 258 1.04 -22.89 -25.21
CA LEU A 258 1.65 -21.63 -24.77
C LEU A 258 1.03 -21.15 -23.45
N LYS A 259 -0.31 -21.12 -23.39
CA LYS A 259 -1.02 -20.71 -22.17
C LYS A 259 -0.75 -21.64 -20.99
N GLN A 260 -0.68 -22.95 -21.21
CA GLN A 260 -0.36 -23.91 -20.15
C GLN A 260 1.08 -23.77 -19.66
N TYR A 261 2.02 -23.44 -20.56
CA TYR A 261 3.39 -23.13 -20.19
C TYR A 261 3.48 -21.82 -19.41
N GLU A 262 2.93 -20.72 -19.90
CA GLU A 262 2.89 -19.43 -19.21
C GLU A 262 2.29 -19.59 -17.79
N GLN A 263 1.21 -20.36 -17.65
CA GLN A 263 0.61 -20.66 -16.34
C GLN A 263 1.55 -21.43 -15.41
N ARG A 264 2.34 -22.37 -15.93
CA ARG A 264 3.34 -23.12 -15.14
C ARG A 264 4.46 -22.20 -14.66
N VAL A 265 4.98 -21.34 -15.53
CA VAL A 265 6.01 -20.34 -15.19
C VAL A 265 5.50 -19.40 -14.10
N VAL A 266 4.32 -18.82 -14.29
CA VAL A 266 3.68 -17.92 -13.31
C VAL A 266 3.46 -18.63 -11.97
N THR A 267 3.03 -19.88 -11.99
CA THR A 267 2.82 -20.67 -10.77
C THR A 267 4.14 -20.87 -10.03
N ARG A 268 5.22 -21.25 -10.73
CA ARG A 268 6.57 -21.41 -10.16
C ARG A 268 7.08 -20.11 -9.54
N ILE A 269 6.99 -18.98 -10.26
CA ILE A 269 7.42 -17.67 -9.75
C ILE A 269 6.68 -17.36 -8.44
N LEU A 270 5.36 -17.51 -8.41
CA LEU A 270 4.55 -17.23 -7.22
C LEU A 270 4.83 -18.21 -6.06
N ASP A 271 5.17 -19.47 -6.34
CA ASP A 271 5.56 -20.44 -5.32
C ASP A 271 6.92 -20.13 -4.71
N GLU A 272 7.84 -19.53 -5.47
CA GLU A 272 9.16 -19.14 -4.99
C GLU A 272 9.18 -17.82 -4.24
N CYS A 273 8.32 -16.85 -4.61
CA CYS A 273 8.27 -15.52 -4.00
C CYS A 273 7.79 -15.54 -2.55
N ASP A 274 8.52 -14.91 -1.64
CA ASP A 274 8.13 -14.75 -0.23
C ASP A 274 7.05 -13.64 -0.07
N ILE A 275 7.06 -12.63 -0.94
CA ILE A 275 6.14 -11.48 -0.91
C ILE A 275 5.46 -11.31 -2.28
N VAL A 276 4.13 -11.20 -2.29
CA VAL A 276 3.35 -10.84 -3.48
C VAL A 276 2.75 -9.45 -3.27
N LEU A 277 3.05 -8.51 -4.17
CA LEU A 277 2.57 -7.13 -4.13
C LEU A 277 1.51 -6.89 -5.21
N CYS A 278 0.36 -6.36 -4.85
CA CYS A 278 -0.70 -6.03 -5.83
C CYS A 278 -1.62 -4.93 -5.33
N THR A 279 -2.48 -4.38 -6.20
CA THR A 279 -3.59 -3.56 -5.71
C THR A 279 -4.62 -4.42 -4.98
N LEU A 280 -5.48 -3.80 -4.16
CA LEU A 280 -6.58 -4.52 -3.47
C LEU A 280 -7.41 -5.38 -4.43
N THR A 281 -7.74 -4.85 -5.61
CA THR A 281 -8.48 -5.59 -6.65
C THR A 281 -7.59 -6.57 -7.40
N GLY A 282 -6.28 -6.31 -7.51
CA GLY A 282 -5.30 -7.24 -8.07
C GLY A 282 -5.25 -8.58 -7.32
N ALA A 283 -5.60 -8.61 -6.04
CA ALA A 283 -5.72 -9.86 -5.28
C ALA A 283 -6.83 -10.82 -5.80
N CYS A 284 -7.72 -10.36 -6.69
CA CYS A 284 -8.69 -11.20 -7.41
C CYS A 284 -8.15 -11.85 -8.69
N MET A 285 -6.90 -11.58 -9.08
CA MET A 285 -6.29 -12.18 -10.27
C MET A 285 -6.31 -13.71 -10.19
N LYS A 286 -6.53 -14.38 -11.33
CA LYS A 286 -6.77 -15.85 -11.40
C LYS A 286 -5.64 -16.64 -10.75
N GLU A 287 -4.43 -16.11 -10.90
CA GLU A 287 -3.16 -16.60 -10.38
C GLU A 287 -3.14 -16.60 -8.83
N LEU A 288 -3.90 -15.71 -8.20
CA LEU A 288 -3.99 -15.55 -6.74
C LEU A 288 -5.28 -16.13 -6.14
N VAL A 289 -6.33 -16.39 -6.93
CA VAL A 289 -7.63 -16.86 -6.44
C VAL A 289 -7.51 -18.09 -5.54
N LYS A 290 -6.67 -19.07 -5.93
CA LYS A 290 -6.48 -20.33 -5.21
C LYS A 290 -5.33 -20.31 -4.18
N ARG A 291 -4.61 -19.19 -4.07
CA ARG A 291 -3.48 -19.05 -3.14
C ARG A 291 -3.94 -18.51 -1.80
N THR A 292 -3.33 -19.03 -0.74
CA THR A 292 -3.47 -18.57 0.64
C THR A 292 -2.13 -18.05 1.12
N PHE A 293 -2.19 -17.13 2.08
CA PHE A 293 -1.05 -16.42 2.64
C PHE A 293 -1.10 -16.53 4.16
N ASP A 294 0.04 -16.37 4.82
CA ASP A 294 0.08 -16.33 6.27
C ASP A 294 -0.28 -14.94 6.79
N LEU A 295 0.14 -13.90 6.05
CA LEU A 295 -0.05 -12.50 6.41
C LEU A 295 -0.53 -11.68 5.21
N CYS A 296 -1.55 -10.86 5.43
CA CYS A 296 -1.93 -9.77 4.53
C CYS A 296 -1.52 -8.44 5.15
N VAL A 297 -0.84 -7.60 4.37
CA VAL A 297 -0.50 -6.23 4.77
C VAL A 297 -1.17 -5.28 3.79
N ILE A 298 -1.91 -4.29 4.28
CA ILE A 298 -2.55 -3.28 3.44
C ILE A 298 -2.01 -1.91 3.82
N ASP A 299 -1.22 -1.29 2.94
CA ASP A 299 -0.83 0.12 3.07
C ASP A 299 -1.92 1.04 2.50
N GLU A 300 -1.98 2.26 3.00
CA GLU A 300 -3.03 3.25 2.72
C GLU A 300 -4.47 2.71 2.91
N ALA A 301 -4.68 1.86 3.91
CA ALA A 301 -5.97 1.22 4.18
C ALA A 301 -7.08 2.22 4.55
N ALA A 302 -6.73 3.40 5.08
CA ALA A 302 -7.66 4.49 5.38
C ALA A 302 -8.15 5.24 4.13
N GLN A 303 -7.54 5.00 2.97
CA GLN A 303 -7.98 5.54 1.68
C GLN A 303 -8.77 4.52 0.86
N ALA A 304 -9.02 3.33 1.43
CA ALA A 304 -9.63 2.22 0.75
C ALA A 304 -11.08 2.00 1.18
N LEU A 305 -11.94 1.65 0.22
CA LEU A 305 -13.27 1.15 0.52
C LEU A 305 -13.16 -0.13 1.35
N GLU A 306 -13.96 -0.24 2.41
CA GLU A 306 -13.94 -1.42 3.30
C GLU A 306 -14.09 -2.73 2.53
N VAL A 307 -14.98 -2.75 1.54
CA VAL A 307 -15.25 -3.93 0.68
C VAL A 307 -14.01 -4.35 -0.11
N ALA A 308 -13.18 -3.39 -0.54
CA ALA A 308 -11.96 -3.69 -1.28
C ALA A 308 -10.89 -4.30 -0.38
N CYS A 309 -10.77 -3.86 0.88
CA CYS A 309 -9.83 -4.46 1.85
C CYS A 309 -10.14 -5.93 2.12
N TRP A 310 -11.41 -6.34 2.08
CA TRP A 310 -11.78 -7.73 2.27
C TRP A 310 -11.26 -8.68 1.18
N ILE A 311 -10.96 -8.18 -0.03
CA ILE A 311 -10.48 -9.01 -1.15
C ILE A 311 -9.18 -9.75 -0.80
N PRO A 312 -8.09 -9.08 -0.38
CA PRO A 312 -6.88 -9.77 0.05
C PRO A 312 -6.98 -10.37 1.45
N MET A 313 -7.75 -9.78 2.38
CA MET A 313 -7.82 -10.23 3.77
C MET A 313 -8.37 -11.65 3.92
N ILE A 314 -9.33 -12.06 3.09
CA ILE A 314 -9.86 -13.44 3.14
C ILE A 314 -8.84 -14.50 2.70
N LYS A 315 -7.72 -14.08 2.10
CA LYS A 315 -6.65 -14.96 1.63
C LYS A 315 -5.57 -15.18 2.68
N ALA A 316 -5.58 -14.43 3.78
CA ALA A 316 -4.54 -14.49 4.80
C ALA A 316 -5.08 -14.86 6.18
N LYS A 317 -4.26 -15.57 6.96
CA LYS A 317 -4.57 -15.97 8.35
C LYS A 317 -4.62 -14.77 9.30
N ARG A 318 -3.80 -13.76 9.01
CA ARG A 318 -3.63 -12.54 9.81
C ARG A 318 -3.55 -11.31 8.90
N THR A 319 -3.97 -10.15 9.41
CA THR A 319 -3.96 -8.88 8.67
C THR A 319 -3.33 -7.76 9.48
N VAL A 320 -2.47 -6.96 8.83
CA VAL A 320 -2.03 -5.66 9.32
C VAL A 320 -2.47 -4.57 8.36
N LEU A 321 -3.16 -3.56 8.87
CA LEU A 321 -3.56 -2.39 8.09
C LEU A 321 -2.68 -1.21 8.50
N ALA A 322 -2.07 -0.56 7.53
CA ALA A 322 -1.39 0.71 7.73
C ALA A 322 -2.17 1.82 7.04
N GLY A 323 -2.33 2.94 7.71
CA GLY A 323 -3.05 4.08 7.16
C GLY A 323 -3.15 5.22 8.15
N ASP A 324 -3.91 6.23 7.77
CA ASP A 324 -4.24 7.36 8.63
C ASP A 324 -5.68 7.80 8.37
N HIS A 325 -6.52 7.55 9.37
CA HIS A 325 -7.94 7.85 9.32
C HIS A 325 -8.28 9.34 9.49
N GLN A 326 -7.29 10.17 9.81
CA GLN A 326 -7.43 11.63 9.85
C GLN A 326 -7.16 12.28 8.48
N GLN A 327 -6.76 11.49 7.48
CA GLN A 327 -6.54 11.95 6.10
C GLN A 327 -7.79 11.75 5.23
N LEU A 328 -7.65 12.04 3.92
CA LEU A 328 -8.75 11.93 2.98
C LEU A 328 -9.28 10.49 2.88
N PRO A 329 -10.60 10.27 3.07
CA PRO A 329 -11.23 8.97 2.87
C PRO A 329 -11.33 8.63 1.37
N PRO A 330 -11.72 7.40 1.00
CA PRO A 330 -11.98 7.05 -0.39
C PRO A 330 -13.04 7.98 -1.02
N THR A 331 -12.79 8.43 -2.26
CA THR A 331 -13.71 9.30 -2.98
C THR A 331 -15.02 8.58 -3.32
N ILE A 332 -16.14 9.06 -2.76
CA ILE A 332 -17.49 8.55 -3.06
C ILE A 332 -18.22 9.52 -4.00
N LYS A 333 -18.47 9.09 -5.25
CA LYS A 333 -19.19 9.92 -6.23
C LYS A 333 -20.68 10.11 -5.90
N SER A 334 -21.30 9.12 -5.28
CA SER A 334 -22.74 9.15 -4.97
C SER A 334 -22.98 9.73 -3.59
N LYS A 335 -23.64 10.88 -3.50
CA LYS A 335 -24.04 11.51 -2.23
C LYS A 335 -24.91 10.56 -1.36
N ASN A 336 -25.74 9.71 -1.99
CA ASN A 336 -26.55 8.71 -1.28
C ASN A 336 -25.76 7.54 -0.67
N ALA A 337 -24.46 7.47 -0.97
CA ALA A 337 -23.56 6.42 -0.51
C ALA A 337 -22.38 6.99 0.29
N GLU A 338 -22.44 8.25 0.74
CA GLU A 338 -21.37 8.94 1.46
C GLU A 338 -20.88 8.15 2.67
N GLN A 339 -21.74 7.39 3.35
CA GLN A 339 -21.38 6.48 4.44
C GLN A 339 -20.34 5.40 4.08
N LEU A 340 -20.08 5.17 2.79
CA LEU A 340 -19.02 4.26 2.32
C LEU A 340 -17.62 4.89 2.43
N SER A 341 -17.52 6.18 2.77
CA SER A 341 -16.26 6.84 3.13
C SER A 341 -15.69 6.32 4.44
N PHE A 342 -16.54 5.78 5.34
CA PHE A 342 -16.12 5.17 6.58
C PHE A 342 -15.40 3.84 6.29
N THR A 343 -14.09 3.83 6.47
CA THR A 343 -13.23 2.74 6.02
C THR A 343 -13.17 1.58 7.01
N LEU A 344 -12.50 0.50 6.60
CA LEU A 344 -12.18 -0.59 7.52
C LEU A 344 -11.28 -0.12 8.65
N PHE A 345 -10.34 0.79 8.36
CA PHE A 345 -9.42 1.35 9.34
C PHE A 345 -10.20 2.14 10.39
N ASP A 346 -11.08 3.04 9.97
CA ASP A 346 -11.97 3.81 10.86
C ASP A 346 -12.77 2.89 11.77
N ARG A 347 -13.40 1.86 11.19
CA ARG A 347 -14.24 0.93 11.95
C ARG A 347 -13.44 0.13 12.96
N ALA A 348 -12.25 -0.34 12.59
CA ALA A 348 -11.40 -1.09 13.49
C ALA A 348 -10.89 -0.20 14.63
N TYR A 349 -10.43 1.01 14.33
CA TYR A 349 -9.99 1.99 15.30
C TYR A 349 -11.11 2.39 16.26
N GLN A 350 -12.30 2.74 15.75
CA GLN A 350 -13.46 3.08 16.59
C GLN A 350 -13.88 1.92 17.51
N LYS A 351 -13.73 0.67 17.05
CA LYS A 351 -14.16 -0.51 17.81
C LYS A 351 -13.17 -0.90 18.91
N PHE A 352 -11.87 -0.80 18.63
CA PHE A 352 -10.82 -1.40 19.45
C PHE A 352 -9.78 -0.40 19.98
N GLY A 353 -9.67 0.79 19.39
CA GLY A 353 -8.73 1.83 19.79
C GLY A 353 -7.28 1.34 19.83
N ASP A 354 -6.57 1.77 20.86
CA ASP A 354 -5.14 1.48 21.08
C ASP A 354 -4.85 -0.01 21.36
N ALA A 355 -5.87 -0.81 21.69
CA ALA A 355 -5.69 -2.25 21.90
C ALA A 355 -5.22 -3.00 20.63
N VAL A 356 -5.49 -2.43 19.46
CA VAL A 356 -5.08 -2.99 18.15
C VAL A 356 -4.25 -2.01 17.34
N THR A 357 -3.91 -0.84 17.89
CA THR A 357 -3.35 0.28 17.12
C THR A 357 -2.10 0.81 17.78
N VAL A 358 -1.07 1.06 16.98
CA VAL A 358 0.08 1.88 17.39
C VAL A 358 0.23 3.04 16.43
N MET A 359 0.24 4.25 16.96
CA MET A 359 0.51 5.47 16.22
C MET A 359 2.01 5.76 16.15
N LEU A 360 2.46 6.16 14.96
CA LEU A 360 3.80 6.72 14.74
C LEU A 360 3.77 8.20 15.12
N ASP A 361 4.65 8.62 16.03
CA ASP A 361 4.55 9.93 16.68
C ASP A 361 5.59 10.95 16.18
N THR A 362 6.57 10.52 15.40
CA THR A 362 7.71 11.35 14.96
C THR A 362 7.71 11.49 13.43
N GLN A 363 7.59 12.73 12.94
CA GLN A 363 7.55 13.05 11.51
C GLN A 363 8.82 13.76 11.01
N TYR A 364 9.18 13.52 9.75
CA TYR A 364 10.45 13.92 9.11
C TYR A 364 10.26 14.85 7.90
N ARG A 365 9.17 15.60 7.86
CA ARG A 365 8.76 16.44 6.72
C ARG A 365 8.55 17.90 7.09
N MET A 366 7.66 18.16 8.05
CA MET A 366 7.16 19.50 8.34
C MET A 366 8.02 20.21 9.39
N ASN A 367 8.17 21.52 9.23
CA ASN A 367 8.64 22.40 10.31
C ASN A 367 7.74 22.24 11.55
N GLN A 368 8.29 22.42 12.75
CA GLN A 368 7.56 22.23 14.01
C GLN A 368 6.33 23.12 14.14
N VAL A 369 6.37 24.35 13.62
CA VAL A 369 5.23 25.29 13.69
C VAL A 369 4.05 24.75 12.87
N ILE A 370 4.32 24.21 11.68
CA ILE A 370 3.32 23.57 10.82
C ILE A 370 2.81 22.30 11.50
N CYS A 371 3.72 21.47 12.01
CA CYS A 371 3.39 20.21 12.68
C CYS A 371 2.49 20.41 13.92
N GLN A 372 2.79 21.41 14.76
CA GLN A 372 2.03 21.72 15.98
C GLN A 372 0.57 22.06 15.68
N PHE A 373 0.31 22.83 14.61
CA PHE A 373 -1.06 23.15 14.19
C PHE A 373 -1.86 21.87 13.90
N PHE A 374 -1.33 20.96 13.09
CA PHE A 374 -2.02 19.71 12.76
C PHE A 374 -2.08 18.73 13.93
N SER A 375 -1.00 18.64 14.72
CA SER A 375 -0.91 17.77 15.90
C SER A 375 -2.02 18.07 16.88
N LYS A 376 -2.26 19.35 17.17
CA LYS A 376 -3.32 19.80 18.07
C LYS A 376 -4.72 19.51 17.53
N GLN A 377 -4.95 19.74 16.24
CA GLN A 377 -6.28 19.62 15.63
C GLN A 377 -6.70 18.18 15.37
N LEU A 378 -5.77 17.30 15.00
CA LEU A 378 -6.07 15.97 14.45
C LEU A 378 -5.45 14.80 15.23
N TYR A 379 -4.40 15.05 16.02
CA TYR A 379 -3.58 13.99 16.62
C TYR A 379 -3.34 14.18 18.13
N HIS A 380 -4.21 14.94 18.81
CA HIS A 380 -4.20 15.11 20.27
C HIS A 380 -2.83 15.50 20.84
N ASP A 381 -2.09 16.37 20.15
CA ASP A 381 -0.73 16.83 20.52
C ASP A 381 0.33 15.71 20.61
N GLN A 382 0.08 14.54 20.01
CA GLN A 382 1.01 13.40 20.03
C GLN A 382 2.06 13.48 18.90
N LEU A 383 1.77 14.14 17.78
CA LEU A 383 2.66 14.22 16.62
C LEU A 383 3.76 15.29 16.82
N ARG A 384 5.02 14.92 16.55
CA ARG A 384 6.21 15.75 16.78
C ARG A 384 7.15 15.76 15.57
N SER A 385 7.78 16.90 15.31
CA SER A 385 8.85 17.02 14.31
C SER A 385 10.16 16.43 14.81
N HIS A 386 10.81 15.62 13.98
CA HIS A 386 12.20 15.21 14.21
C HIS A 386 13.13 16.43 14.16
N SER A 387 14.23 16.40 14.92
CA SER A 387 15.19 17.51 15.03
C SER A 387 15.74 17.97 13.67
N SER A 388 15.87 17.06 12.71
CA SER A 388 16.35 17.35 11.35
C SER A 388 15.43 18.27 10.53
N VAL A 389 14.14 18.36 10.88
CA VAL A 389 13.15 19.19 10.16
C VAL A 389 12.46 20.21 11.06
N ALA A 390 12.61 20.10 12.38
CA ALA A 390 11.88 20.93 13.34
C ALA A 390 12.04 22.43 13.07
N ASN A 391 13.25 22.87 12.68
CA ASN A 391 13.58 24.28 12.50
C ASN A 391 13.90 24.67 11.06
N HIS A 392 13.75 23.77 10.08
CA HIS A 392 14.14 24.09 8.70
C HIS A 392 13.26 25.17 8.08
N LEU A 393 13.88 26.10 7.35
CA LEU A 393 13.21 27.17 6.61
C LEU A 393 13.68 27.16 5.15
N LEU A 394 12.97 27.86 4.28
CA LEU A 394 13.33 27.93 2.85
C LEU A 394 14.74 28.49 2.65
N LYS A 395 15.17 29.47 3.44
CA LYS A 395 16.53 30.03 3.37
C LYS A 395 17.65 29.01 3.67
N ASP A 396 17.33 27.91 4.36
CA ASP A 396 18.29 26.90 4.82
C ASP A 396 18.49 25.79 3.76
N LEU A 397 17.85 25.91 2.59
CA LEU A 397 18.02 24.94 1.51
C LEU A 397 19.49 24.88 1.06
N PRO A 398 20.08 23.68 0.85
CA PRO A 398 21.53 23.52 0.63
C PRO A 398 22.09 24.30 -0.56
N TYR A 399 21.28 24.54 -1.59
CA TYR A 399 21.70 25.31 -2.77
C TYR A 399 21.56 26.83 -2.59
N LEU A 400 20.85 27.29 -1.56
CA LEU A 400 20.71 28.72 -1.23
C LEU A 400 21.81 29.18 -0.27
N THR A 401 22.25 28.32 0.65
CA THR A 401 23.34 28.62 1.59
C THR A 401 24.67 28.89 0.90
N SER A 402 24.83 28.43 -0.34
CA SER A 402 26.04 28.58 -1.15
C SER A 402 25.98 29.74 -2.14
N LEU A 403 24.93 30.59 -2.09
CA LEU A 403 24.78 31.74 -2.99
C LEU A 403 25.78 32.86 -2.68
N VAL A 404 26.28 33.50 -3.74
CA VAL A 404 27.10 34.71 -3.68
C VAL A 404 26.50 35.76 -4.62
N PRO A 405 26.02 36.91 -4.11
CA PRO A 405 25.92 37.28 -2.70
C PRO A 405 24.92 36.40 -1.91
N PRO A 406 25.02 36.33 -0.57
CA PRO A 406 24.10 35.56 0.26
C PRO A 406 22.65 35.97 0.08
N LEU A 407 21.73 35.01 0.26
CA LEU A 407 20.30 35.25 0.16
C LEU A 407 19.84 36.31 1.18
N VAL A 408 19.15 37.34 0.70
CA VAL A 408 18.56 38.37 1.57
C VAL A 408 17.40 37.75 2.37
N PRO A 409 17.38 37.87 3.71
CA PRO A 409 16.25 37.43 4.51
C PRO A 409 14.98 38.20 4.15
N THR A 410 13.91 37.49 3.82
CA THR A 410 12.57 38.06 3.56
C THR A 410 11.54 37.31 4.39
N ARG A 411 10.36 37.92 4.62
CA ARG A 411 9.26 37.20 5.28
C ARG A 411 8.91 35.87 4.61
N ALA A 412 9.09 35.80 3.28
CA ALA A 412 8.80 34.61 2.48
C ALA A 412 9.80 33.46 2.73
N ASN A 413 11.05 33.75 3.12
CA ASN A 413 12.08 32.71 3.32
C ASN A 413 12.46 32.47 4.79
N THR A 414 12.10 33.36 5.71
CA THR A 414 12.37 33.23 7.16
C THR A 414 11.18 32.71 7.97
N THR A 415 9.99 32.58 7.37
CA THR A 415 8.78 32.18 8.09
C THR A 415 8.23 30.88 7.50
N PRO A 416 7.93 29.85 8.33
CA PRO A 416 7.42 28.57 7.83
C PRO A 416 5.93 28.62 7.45
N LEU A 417 5.18 29.60 7.98
CA LEU A 417 3.75 29.78 7.73
C LEU A 417 3.46 31.25 7.44
N MET A 418 2.78 31.52 6.33
CA MET A 418 2.33 32.85 5.96
C MET A 418 0.86 32.79 5.53
N LEU A 419 0.02 33.60 6.16
CA LEU A 419 -1.36 33.81 5.75
C LEU A 419 -1.48 35.19 5.10
N ILE A 420 -1.95 35.24 3.86
CA ILE A 420 -2.29 36.48 3.16
C ILE A 420 -3.81 36.58 3.14
N ASP A 421 -4.37 37.40 4.02
CA ASP A 421 -5.81 37.62 4.09
C ASP A 421 -6.27 38.51 2.93
N THR A 422 -7.26 38.04 2.16
CA THR A 422 -7.84 38.73 1.00
C THR A 422 -9.19 39.39 1.34
N ASN A 423 -9.64 39.30 2.60
CA ASN A 423 -10.87 39.93 3.07
C ASN A 423 -10.85 41.45 2.85
N GLY A 424 -11.96 42.01 2.37
CA GLY A 424 -12.09 43.44 2.08
C GLY A 424 -11.46 43.93 0.76
N PHE A 425 -10.77 43.07 0.00
CA PHE A 425 -10.10 43.46 -1.26
C PHE A 425 -10.89 43.12 -2.54
N GLN A 426 -12.16 42.74 -2.41
CA GLN A 426 -13.05 42.32 -3.53
C GLN A 426 -12.50 41.12 -4.33
N PHE A 427 -11.90 40.15 -3.64
CA PHE A 427 -11.44 38.88 -4.23
C PHE A 427 -12.62 37.92 -4.29
N PHE A 428 -13.61 38.21 -5.13
CA PHE A 428 -14.83 37.40 -5.23
C PHE A 428 -14.61 36.11 -6.04
N GLU A 429 -15.34 35.05 -5.66
CA GLU A 429 -15.34 33.77 -6.36
C GLU A 429 -16.30 33.79 -7.57
N ASP A 430 -15.87 33.18 -8.67
CA ASP A 430 -16.70 32.85 -9.83
C ASP A 430 -17.03 31.36 -9.83
N VAL A 431 -18.24 31.00 -10.25
CA VAL A 431 -18.68 29.61 -10.42
C VAL A 431 -18.71 29.24 -11.89
N VAL A 432 -18.09 28.12 -12.25
CA VAL A 432 -18.15 27.56 -13.61
C VAL A 432 -19.42 26.72 -13.75
N GLU A 433 -20.39 27.23 -14.52
CA GLU A 433 -21.74 26.67 -14.65
C GLU A 433 -21.80 25.17 -15.00
N LYS A 434 -20.86 24.68 -15.84
CA LYS A 434 -20.88 23.29 -16.32
C LYS A 434 -20.60 22.23 -15.25
N ASN A 435 -19.92 22.58 -14.16
CA ASN A 435 -19.39 21.60 -13.21
C ASN A 435 -19.38 22.09 -11.75
N GLU A 436 -20.01 23.24 -11.47
CA GLU A 436 -20.07 23.88 -10.15
C GLU A 436 -18.68 24.09 -9.49
N SER A 437 -17.61 24.05 -10.29
CA SER A 437 -16.25 24.28 -9.80
C SER A 437 -16.03 25.78 -9.66
N LYS A 438 -15.33 26.20 -8.61
CA LYS A 438 -15.11 27.61 -8.31
C LYS A 438 -13.70 28.06 -8.72
N LYS A 439 -13.56 29.34 -9.01
CA LYS A 439 -12.27 29.99 -9.27
C LYS A 439 -12.28 31.41 -8.72
N ASN A 440 -11.11 31.96 -8.45
CA ASN A 440 -10.91 33.33 -8.01
C ASN A 440 -9.72 33.92 -8.77
N GLN A 441 -10.01 34.84 -9.70
CA GLN A 441 -9.00 35.44 -10.57
C GLN A 441 -7.94 36.22 -9.80
N ARG A 442 -8.35 36.96 -8.77
CA ARG A 442 -7.45 37.81 -8.00
C ARG A 442 -6.56 36.99 -7.09
N GLU A 443 -7.07 35.91 -6.48
CA GLU A 443 -6.23 34.97 -5.75
C GLU A 443 -5.22 34.28 -6.66
N ALA A 444 -5.61 33.89 -7.87
CA ALA A 444 -4.70 33.23 -8.80
C ALA A 444 -3.52 34.16 -9.20
N LEU A 445 -3.81 35.46 -9.41
CA LEU A 445 -2.78 36.48 -9.64
C LEU A 445 -1.90 36.72 -8.41
N LEU A 446 -2.47 36.70 -7.20
CA LEU A 446 -1.71 36.82 -5.96
C LEU A 446 -0.75 35.63 -5.79
N VAL A 447 -1.21 34.41 -6.06
CA VAL A 447 -0.40 33.20 -6.05
C VAL A 447 0.73 33.29 -7.08
N GLN A 448 0.44 33.72 -8.31
CA GLN A 448 1.47 33.94 -9.34
C GLN A 448 2.55 34.91 -8.85
N LYS A 449 2.15 36.06 -8.28
CA LYS A 449 3.10 37.03 -7.71
C LYS A 449 3.94 36.43 -6.58
N HIS A 450 3.34 35.65 -5.70
CA HIS A 450 4.07 35.00 -4.61
C HIS A 450 5.06 33.96 -5.13
N VAL A 451 4.66 33.15 -6.11
CA VAL A 451 5.55 32.20 -6.80
C VAL A 451 6.70 32.94 -7.50
N ASP A 452 6.43 34.04 -8.20
CA ASP A 452 7.47 34.88 -8.80
C ASP A 452 8.47 35.41 -7.74
N VAL A 453 7.99 35.77 -6.55
CA VAL A 453 8.85 36.17 -5.43
C VAL A 453 9.73 35.02 -4.96
N LEU A 454 9.18 33.80 -4.82
CA LEU A 454 9.96 32.61 -4.44
C LEU A 454 11.03 32.27 -5.49
N LEU A 455 10.69 32.32 -6.77
CA LEU A 455 11.60 31.99 -7.85
C LEU A 455 12.69 33.05 -8.05
N ARG A 456 12.30 34.33 -8.20
CA ARG A 456 13.21 35.39 -8.65
C ARG A 456 13.98 36.05 -7.52
N HIS A 457 13.32 36.25 -6.37
CA HIS A 457 13.91 36.96 -5.23
C HIS A 457 14.45 36.01 -4.15
N ASN A 458 13.96 34.77 -4.10
CA ASN A 458 14.42 33.77 -3.14
C ASN A 458 15.19 32.61 -3.78
N HIS A 459 15.36 32.63 -5.11
CA HIS A 459 16.10 31.64 -5.89
C HIS A 459 15.63 30.19 -5.68
N ILE A 460 14.38 29.99 -5.24
CA ILE A 460 13.80 28.66 -5.04
C ILE A 460 13.64 27.99 -6.39
N LYS A 461 14.03 26.72 -6.48
CA LYS A 461 13.86 25.95 -7.71
C LYS A 461 12.37 25.67 -7.96
N PRO A 462 11.89 25.76 -9.21
CA PRO A 462 10.49 25.48 -9.54
C PRO A 462 9.96 24.14 -9.02
N GLN A 463 10.80 23.10 -9.10
CA GLN A 463 10.50 21.74 -8.65
C GLN A 463 10.38 21.58 -7.12
N ASP A 464 10.81 22.57 -6.34
CA ASP A 464 10.62 22.60 -4.88
C ASP A 464 9.33 23.35 -4.48
N ILE A 465 8.52 23.80 -5.47
CA ILE A 465 7.28 24.54 -5.26
C ILE A 465 6.09 23.72 -5.74
N ALA A 466 5.07 23.64 -4.90
CA ALA A 466 3.76 23.07 -5.23
C ALA A 466 2.65 24.08 -4.94
N VAL A 467 1.66 24.17 -5.83
CA VAL A 467 0.46 25.00 -5.65
C VAL A 467 -0.78 24.12 -5.64
N ILE A 468 -1.57 24.27 -4.57
CA ILE A 468 -2.73 23.41 -4.30
C ILE A 468 -3.99 24.25 -4.19
N SER A 469 -5.08 23.78 -4.80
CA SER A 469 -6.40 24.36 -4.61
C SER A 469 -7.48 23.27 -4.58
N PRO A 470 -8.52 23.36 -3.75
CA PRO A 470 -9.60 22.38 -3.72
C PRO A 470 -10.41 22.33 -5.02
N TYR A 471 -10.41 23.39 -5.83
CA TYR A 471 -11.23 23.49 -7.03
C TYR A 471 -10.43 23.30 -8.31
N ARG A 472 -10.90 22.38 -9.17
CA ARG A 472 -10.29 22.11 -10.49
C ARG A 472 -10.24 23.34 -11.40
N ALA A 473 -11.27 24.19 -11.37
CA ALA A 473 -11.29 25.43 -12.16
C ALA A 473 -10.18 26.41 -11.69
N GLN A 474 -9.95 26.52 -10.38
CA GLN A 474 -8.85 27.32 -9.85
C GLN A 474 -7.48 26.74 -10.20
N VAL A 475 -7.32 25.41 -10.11
CA VAL A 475 -6.09 24.72 -10.54
C VAL A 475 -5.77 25.02 -12.01
N GLN A 476 -6.77 24.94 -12.89
CA GLN A 476 -6.58 25.26 -14.30
C GLN A 476 -6.20 26.72 -14.51
N LEU A 477 -6.89 27.64 -13.83
CA LEU A 477 -6.59 29.06 -13.92
C LEU A 477 -5.16 29.38 -13.48
N ILE A 478 -4.70 28.82 -12.37
CA ILE A 478 -3.33 29.01 -11.89
C ILE A 478 -2.32 28.40 -12.88
N ARG A 479 -2.62 27.24 -13.46
CA ARG A 479 -1.77 26.59 -14.47
C ARG A 479 -1.64 27.43 -15.75
N ASP A 480 -2.70 28.14 -16.14
CA ASP A 480 -2.67 29.05 -17.28
C ASP A 480 -1.81 30.29 -16.99
N LEU A 481 -1.80 30.78 -15.74
CA LEU A 481 -0.97 31.91 -15.29
C LEU A 481 0.49 31.54 -15.01
N ILE A 482 0.75 30.29 -14.61
CA ILE A 482 2.09 29.77 -14.26
C ILE A 482 2.40 28.60 -15.19
N PRO A 483 2.92 28.85 -16.41
CA PRO A 483 3.11 27.82 -17.41
C PRO A 483 4.33 26.91 -17.16
N ASP A 484 5.15 27.20 -16.15
CA ASP A 484 6.31 26.37 -15.80
C ASP A 484 5.87 25.00 -15.26
N ARG A 485 5.95 24.00 -16.12
CA ARG A 485 5.54 22.62 -15.83
C ARG A 485 6.38 21.92 -14.76
N ARG A 486 7.52 22.53 -14.36
CA ARG A 486 8.32 22.02 -13.24
C ARG A 486 7.68 22.32 -11.89
N ILE A 487 6.78 23.30 -11.83
CA ILE A 487 5.97 23.61 -10.63
C ILE A 487 4.77 22.69 -10.65
N GLU A 488 4.58 21.93 -9.57
CA GLU A 488 3.43 21.04 -9.47
C GLU A 488 2.18 21.86 -9.11
N ILE A 489 1.12 21.74 -9.91
CA ILE A 489 -0.14 22.48 -9.71
C ILE A 489 -1.30 21.50 -9.85
N GLY A 490 -2.15 21.40 -8.83
CA GLY A 490 -3.08 20.28 -8.69
C GLY A 490 -4.09 20.44 -7.55
N THR A 491 -5.06 19.52 -7.49
CA THR A 491 -6.06 19.50 -6.42
C THR A 491 -5.53 18.84 -5.17
N VAL A 492 -6.19 19.06 -4.02
CA VAL A 492 -5.85 18.39 -2.75
C VAL A 492 -5.80 16.85 -2.94
N ASP A 493 -6.79 16.27 -3.65
CA ASP A 493 -6.80 14.83 -3.98
C ASP A 493 -5.63 14.40 -4.89
N GLY A 494 -5.17 15.30 -5.77
CA GLY A 494 -4.07 15.02 -6.70
C GLY A 494 -2.71 15.00 -6.02
N PHE A 495 -2.54 15.77 -4.94
CA PHE A 495 -1.32 15.82 -4.13
C PHE A 495 -1.26 14.74 -3.04
N GLN A 496 -2.22 13.82 -2.99
CA GLN A 496 -2.32 12.78 -1.96
C GLN A 496 -1.20 11.73 -2.00
N VAL A 497 -0.25 11.81 -2.93
CA VAL A 497 1.01 11.05 -2.85
C VAL A 497 2.18 11.94 -2.43
N PHE A 498 2.13 13.24 -2.74
CA PHE A 498 3.19 14.22 -2.44
C PHE A 498 3.06 14.81 -1.04
N PHE A 499 1.85 14.82 -0.44
CA PHE A 499 1.60 15.31 0.92
C PHE A 499 1.83 14.27 2.03
N PHE A 500 2.14 13.00 1.72
CA PHE A 500 2.17 11.90 2.71
C PHE A 500 3.51 11.17 2.84
#